data_AF-A0AAE2W0N0-F1
#
_entry.id   AF-A0AAE2W0N0-F1
#
_cell.length_a   1.000
_cell.length_b   1.000
_cell.length_c   1.000
_cell.angle_alpha   90.00
_cell.angle_beta   90.00
_cell.angle_gamma   90.00
#
_symmetry.space_group_name_H-M   'P 1'
#
loop_
_entity.id
_entity.type
_entity.pdbx_description
1 polymer ?
#
loop_
_entity_poly.entity_id
_entity_poly.type
_entity_poly.pdbx_seq_one_letter_code
_entity_poly.pdbx_strand_id
1 'polypeptide(L)'
;MKLSAQQMQTGLRPDPAFAAWYGEEFMKIHLPQSYFGVSDEGRPEMILNGRRYAEQFGFTDIRAQMRFITLMWQIGANFFVHPGFREVLADRSLPELDRIDQLYNVPKDQATYAIMNPDDRYWYPYMVPKQGSAT
;
A
#
# COMPACT_ATOMS: atom_id res chain seq x y z
N MET A 1 8.40 4.05 -17.47
CA MET A 1 9.36 3.05 -16.93
C MET A 1 9.03 1.70 -17.57
N LYS A 2 9.94 1.06 -18.31
CA LYS A 2 9.69 -0.28 -18.89
C LYS A 2 10.26 -1.34 -17.94
N LEU A 3 9.36 -2.16 -17.37
CA LEU A 3 9.72 -3.31 -16.55
C LEU A 3 10.19 -4.46 -17.46
N SER A 4 11.27 -5.16 -17.10
CA SER A 4 11.86 -6.26 -17.88
C SER A 4 11.00 -7.53 -17.83
N ALA A 5 11.15 -8.45 -18.79
CA ALA A 5 10.36 -9.68 -18.89
C ALA A 5 10.44 -10.60 -17.64
N GLN A 6 11.52 -10.49 -16.85
CA GLN A 6 11.63 -11.17 -15.54
C GLN A 6 10.70 -10.57 -14.48
N GLN A 7 10.32 -9.29 -14.61
CA GLN A 7 9.35 -8.61 -13.76
C GLN A 7 7.90 -8.92 -14.17
N MET A 8 7.67 -9.64 -15.28
CA MET A 8 6.34 -10.06 -15.73
C MET A 8 5.90 -11.45 -15.21
N GLN A 9 6.78 -12.24 -14.60
CA GLN A 9 6.43 -13.52 -13.92
C GLN A 9 5.88 -13.31 -12.49
N THR A 10 5.41 -12.12 -12.19
CA THR A 10 5.24 -11.61 -10.83
C THR A 10 3.93 -11.96 -10.14
N GLY A 11 3.05 -12.73 -10.79
CA GLY A 11 1.79 -13.18 -10.20
C GLY A 11 1.94 -14.12 -8.99
N LEU A 12 3.16 -14.59 -8.67
CA LEU A 12 3.37 -15.61 -7.64
C LEU A 12 4.62 -15.35 -6.78
N ARG A 13 5.08 -14.11 -6.62
CA ARG A 13 6.23 -13.88 -5.72
C ARG A 13 5.80 -14.15 -4.27
N PRO A 14 6.42 -15.13 -3.58
CA PRO A 14 6.12 -15.39 -2.17
C PRO A 14 6.41 -14.17 -1.31
N ASP A 15 5.66 -14.02 -0.21
CA ASP A 15 5.78 -12.91 0.73
C ASP A 15 7.23 -12.54 1.11
N PRO A 16 8.09 -13.48 1.55
CA PRO A 16 9.47 -13.14 1.89
C PRO A 16 10.26 -12.55 0.72
N ALA A 17 10.09 -13.12 -0.48
CA ALA A 17 10.76 -12.64 -1.69
C ALA A 17 10.21 -11.27 -2.12
N PHE A 18 8.90 -11.03 -1.95
CA PHE A 18 8.28 -9.74 -2.25
C PHE A 18 8.80 -8.66 -1.31
N ALA A 19 8.81 -8.92 0.00
CA ALA A 19 9.27 -7.97 1.00
C ALA A 19 10.75 -7.62 0.82
N ALA A 20 11.61 -8.62 0.58
CA ALA A 20 13.02 -8.41 0.32
C ALA A 20 13.26 -7.53 -0.92
N TRP A 21 12.62 -7.87 -2.03
CA TRP A 21 12.73 -7.07 -3.25
C TRP A 21 12.17 -5.64 -3.09
N TYR A 22 10.95 -5.51 -2.54
CA TYR A 22 10.33 -4.20 -2.37
C TYR A 22 11.18 -3.32 -1.45
N GLY A 23 11.68 -3.87 -0.33
CA GLY A 23 12.54 -3.15 0.60
C GLY A 23 13.88 -2.74 -0.04
N GLU A 24 14.67 -3.73 -0.48
CA GLU A 24 16.06 -3.50 -0.87
C GLU A 24 16.23 -2.91 -2.27
N GLU A 25 15.37 -3.25 -3.22
CA GLU A 25 15.52 -2.84 -4.61
C GLU A 25 14.61 -1.66 -4.99
N PHE A 26 13.43 -1.52 -4.36
CA PHE A 26 12.50 -0.44 -4.69
C PHE A 26 12.53 0.69 -3.65
N MET A 27 12.21 0.38 -2.40
CA MET A 27 12.04 1.35 -1.32
C MET A 27 13.36 2.07 -1.01
N LYS A 28 14.48 1.36 -1.00
CA LYS A 28 15.82 1.95 -0.83
C LYS A 28 16.15 3.04 -1.85
N ILE A 29 15.69 2.88 -3.08
CA ILE A 29 15.97 3.79 -4.20
C ILE A 29 14.92 4.91 -4.27
N HIS A 30 13.64 4.56 -4.14
CA HIS A 30 12.52 5.45 -4.43
C HIS A 30 11.87 6.08 -3.20
N LEU A 31 12.06 5.47 -2.03
CA LEU A 31 11.51 5.91 -0.73
C LEU A 31 12.62 5.89 0.34
N PRO A 32 13.80 6.50 0.10
CA PRO A 32 14.95 6.34 0.99
C PRO A 32 14.68 6.82 2.41
N GLN A 33 13.88 7.89 2.58
CA GLN A 33 13.50 8.39 3.90
C GLN A 33 12.71 7.35 4.70
N SER A 34 11.71 6.70 4.07
CA SER A 34 10.96 5.61 4.71
C SER A 34 11.85 4.39 4.94
N TYR A 35 12.77 4.08 4.01
CA TYR A 35 13.65 2.92 4.12
C TYR A 35 14.55 3.03 5.36
N PHE A 36 15.21 4.17 5.54
CA PHE A 36 16.11 4.42 6.68
C PHE A 36 15.38 4.84 7.96
N GLY A 37 14.10 5.20 7.88
CA GLY A 37 13.27 5.58 9.03
C GLY A 37 12.66 4.40 9.80
N VAL A 38 12.79 3.17 9.28
CA VAL A 38 12.24 1.95 9.88
C VAL A 38 13.37 0.94 10.09
N SER A 39 13.31 0.18 11.19
CA SER A 39 14.27 -0.88 11.47
C SER A 39 14.26 -1.96 10.40
N ASP A 40 15.39 -2.66 10.25
CA ASP A 40 15.52 -3.75 9.29
C ASP A 40 14.56 -4.91 9.60
N GLU A 41 14.21 -5.14 10.87
CA GLU A 41 13.22 -6.15 11.27
C GLU A 41 11.77 -5.69 11.02
N GLY A 42 11.46 -4.42 11.26
CA GLY A 42 10.10 -3.89 11.11
C GLY A 42 9.70 -3.68 9.65
N ARG A 43 10.67 -3.35 8.78
CA ARG A 43 10.40 -3.04 7.37
C ARG A 43 9.74 -4.20 6.61
N PRO A 44 10.24 -5.45 6.65
CA PRO A 44 9.56 -6.58 6.02
C PRO A 44 8.15 -6.79 6.56
N GLU A 45 7.94 -6.67 7.88
CA GLU A 45 6.63 -6.84 8.50
C GLU A 45 5.62 -5.81 7.97
N MET A 46 5.99 -4.53 7.96
CA MET A 46 5.16 -3.43 7.47
C MET A 46 4.82 -3.59 5.98
N ILE A 47 5.80 -4.00 5.16
CA ILE A 47 5.58 -4.29 3.73
C ILE A 47 4.55 -5.41 3.55
N LEU A 48 4.69 -6.51 4.30
CA LEU A 48 3.77 -7.65 4.22
C LEU A 48 2.36 -7.30 4.71
N ASN A 49 2.25 -6.50 5.77
CA ASN A 49 0.95 -6.01 6.23
C ASN A 49 0.30 -5.09 5.19
N GLY A 50 1.08 -4.19 4.56
CA GLY A 50 0.58 -3.37 3.46
C GLY A 50 0.11 -4.20 2.26
N ARG A 51 0.83 -5.29 1.93
CA ARG A 51 0.41 -6.24 0.89
C ARG A 51 -0.92 -6.90 1.23
N ARG A 52 -1.11 -7.34 2.47
CA ARG A 52 -2.36 -7.92 2.95
C ARG A 52 -3.52 -6.93 2.89
N TYR A 53 -3.29 -5.65 3.16
CA TYR A 53 -4.31 -4.61 2.93
C TYR A 53 -4.65 -4.51 1.45
N ALA A 54 -3.66 -4.47 0.55
CA ALA A 54 -3.92 -4.43 -0.88
C ALA A 54 -4.78 -5.62 -1.35
N GLU A 55 -4.51 -6.81 -0.82
CA GLU A 55 -5.29 -8.03 -1.10
C GLU A 55 -6.74 -7.93 -0.60
N GLN A 56 -6.99 -7.32 0.56
CA GLN A 56 -8.36 -7.05 1.04
C GLN A 56 -9.11 -6.09 0.10
N PHE A 57 -8.38 -5.14 -0.49
CA PHE A 57 -8.88 -4.31 -1.57
C PHE A 57 -8.80 -5.00 -2.94
N GLY A 58 -8.72 -6.33 -2.99
CA GLY A 58 -8.79 -7.14 -4.21
C GLY A 58 -7.74 -6.76 -5.25
N PHE A 59 -6.53 -6.41 -4.80
CA PHE A 59 -5.37 -6.26 -5.66
C PHE A 59 -4.53 -7.54 -5.58
N THR A 60 -4.50 -8.28 -6.69
CA THR A 60 -3.72 -9.52 -6.87
C THR A 60 -2.52 -9.31 -7.80
N ASP A 61 -2.55 -8.29 -8.67
CA ASP A 61 -1.40 -7.90 -9.50
C ASP A 61 -0.30 -7.26 -8.64
N ILE A 62 0.94 -7.73 -8.77
CA ILE A 62 2.09 -7.25 -7.99
C ILE A 62 2.27 -5.72 -8.11
N ARG A 63 1.96 -5.15 -9.28
CA ARG A 63 2.17 -3.73 -9.57
C ARG A 63 1.15 -2.91 -8.82
N ALA A 64 -0.09 -3.39 -8.75
CA ALA A 64 -1.13 -2.79 -7.93
C ALA A 64 -0.79 -2.89 -6.45
N GLN A 65 -0.35 -4.06 -5.97
CA GLN A 65 0.09 -4.25 -4.58
C GLN A 65 1.25 -3.33 -4.21
N MET A 66 2.31 -3.27 -5.03
CA MET A 66 3.46 -2.39 -4.85
C MET A 66 3.05 -0.92 -4.75
N ARG A 67 2.17 -0.47 -5.64
CA ARG A 67 1.68 0.92 -5.67
C ARG A 67 0.79 1.24 -4.47
N PHE A 68 -0.06 0.31 -4.05
CA PHE A 68 -0.86 0.45 -2.83
C PHE A 68 0.02 0.66 -1.60
N ILE A 69 1.02 -0.20 -1.41
CA ILE A 69 1.99 -0.08 -0.31
C ILE A 69 2.77 1.24 -0.40
N THR A 70 3.12 1.66 -1.61
CA THR A 70 3.80 2.94 -1.83
C THR A 70 2.93 4.12 -1.39
N LEU A 71 1.63 4.10 -1.65
CA LEU A 71 0.70 5.11 -1.15
C LEU A 71 0.60 5.09 0.37
N MET A 72 0.64 3.90 1.01
CA MET A 72 0.71 3.81 2.48
C MET A 72 1.95 4.52 3.03
N TRP A 73 3.11 4.39 2.38
CA TRP A 73 4.33 5.10 2.80
C TRP A 73 4.30 6.61 2.53
N GLN A 74 3.67 7.04 1.43
CA GLN A 74 3.72 8.44 0.99
C GLN A 74 2.62 9.32 1.61
N ILE A 75 1.45 8.74 1.87
CA ILE A 75 0.27 9.47 2.34
C ILE A 75 0.00 9.16 3.81
N GLY A 76 0.17 7.89 4.19
CA GLY A 76 -0.13 7.40 5.53
C GLY A 76 -0.68 5.98 5.46
N ALA A 77 -0.37 5.16 6.46
CA ALA A 77 -0.76 3.75 6.49
C ALA A 77 -2.27 3.54 6.39
N ASN A 78 -3.06 4.55 6.78
CA ASN A 78 -4.51 4.57 6.77
C ASN A 78 -5.11 5.29 5.55
N PHE A 79 -4.35 5.65 4.50
CA PHE A 79 -4.85 6.50 3.40
C PHE A 79 -6.22 6.06 2.85
N PHE A 80 -6.43 4.75 2.77
CA PHE A 80 -7.63 4.08 2.25
C PHE A 80 -8.91 4.29 3.08
N VAL A 81 -8.81 4.83 4.30
CA VAL A 81 -9.99 5.16 5.13
C VAL A 81 -10.53 6.56 4.82
N HIS A 82 -9.75 7.40 4.14
CA HIS A 82 -10.10 8.78 3.88
C HIS A 82 -10.97 8.94 2.63
N PRO A 83 -11.78 10.02 2.56
CA PRO A 83 -12.56 10.36 1.37
C PRO A 83 -11.69 10.48 0.11
N GLY A 84 -12.27 10.18 -1.04
CA GLY A 84 -11.60 10.10 -2.32
C GLY A 84 -10.97 8.73 -2.55
N PHE A 85 -10.07 8.31 -1.65
CA PHE A 85 -9.40 7.01 -1.75
C PHE A 85 -10.36 5.85 -1.50
N ARG A 86 -11.18 5.95 -0.44
CA ARG A 86 -12.13 4.90 -0.07
C ARG A 86 -13.13 4.62 -1.19
N GLU A 87 -13.63 5.65 -1.85
CA GLU A 87 -14.61 5.54 -2.95
C GLU A 87 -13.98 4.86 -4.18
N VAL A 88 -12.75 5.25 -4.56
CA VAL A 88 -12.00 4.59 -5.64
C VAL A 88 -11.75 3.12 -5.32
N LEU A 89 -11.35 2.80 -4.08
CA LEU A 89 -11.10 1.41 -3.65
C LEU A 89 -12.36 0.54 -3.61
N ALA A 90 -13.51 1.15 -3.33
CA ALA A 90 -14.80 0.47 -3.32
C ALA A 90 -15.31 0.16 -4.73
N ASP A 91 -14.86 0.88 -5.75
CA ASP A 91 -15.27 0.66 -7.14
C ASP A 91 -14.66 -0.63 -7.71
N ARG A 92 -15.39 -1.73 -7.56
CA ARG A 92 -15.01 -3.05 -8.10
C ARG A 92 -15.32 -3.21 -9.59
N SER A 93 -15.95 -2.22 -10.24
CA SER A 93 -16.23 -2.29 -11.67
C SER A 93 -14.98 -2.02 -12.52
N LEU A 94 -13.99 -1.33 -11.94
CA LEU A 94 -12.71 -1.05 -12.58
C LEU A 94 -11.72 -2.22 -12.45
N PRO A 95 -10.95 -2.53 -13.51
CA PRO A 95 -9.79 -3.40 -13.42
C PRO A 95 -8.79 -2.92 -12.35
N GLU A 96 -8.05 -3.86 -11.76
CA GLU A 96 -7.13 -3.56 -10.65
C GLU A 96 -6.13 -2.43 -10.96
N LEU A 97 -5.53 -2.45 -12.16
CA LEU A 97 -4.55 -1.45 -12.57
C LEU A 97 -5.18 -0.08 -12.81
N ASP A 98 -6.37 -0.03 -13.38
CA ASP A 98 -7.09 1.23 -13.57
C ASP A 98 -7.52 1.80 -12.21
N ARG A 99 -7.98 0.94 -11.29
CA ARG A 99 -8.36 1.36 -9.93
C ARG A 99 -7.17 1.90 -9.15
N ILE A 100 -6.00 1.26 -9.20
CA ILE A 100 -4.81 1.77 -8.53
C ILE A 100 -4.29 3.06 -9.19
N ASP A 101 -4.45 3.23 -10.51
CA ASP A 101 -4.17 4.48 -11.22
C ASP A 101 -5.05 5.63 -10.72
N GLN A 102 -6.35 5.36 -10.51
CA GLN A 102 -7.28 6.38 -10.02
C GLN A 102 -6.95 6.92 -8.63
N LEU A 103 -6.27 6.15 -7.77
CA LEU A 103 -5.83 6.64 -6.46
C LEU A 103 -4.86 7.83 -6.56
N TYR A 104 -4.13 7.96 -7.66
CA TYR A 104 -3.23 9.09 -7.90
C TYR A 104 -3.96 10.34 -8.44
N ASN A 105 -5.24 10.20 -8.80
CA ASN A 105 -6.09 11.26 -9.33
C ASN A 105 -7.13 11.75 -8.31
N VAL A 106 -7.04 11.31 -7.05
CA VAL A 106 -7.91 11.80 -5.96
C VAL A 106 -7.78 13.32 -5.85
N PRO A 107 -8.91 14.06 -5.69
CA PRO A 107 -8.89 15.51 -5.51
C PRO A 107 -7.85 15.99 -4.49
N LYS A 108 -7.15 17.08 -4.82
CA LYS A 108 -5.99 17.56 -4.05
C LYS A 108 -6.32 17.86 -2.60
N ASP A 109 -7.48 18.41 -2.32
CA ASP A 109 -7.98 18.71 -0.97
C ASP A 109 -8.16 17.43 -0.15
N GLN A 110 -8.73 16.39 -0.73
CA GLN A 110 -8.88 15.07 -0.11
C GLN A 110 -7.53 14.37 0.10
N ALA A 111 -6.63 14.43 -0.88
CA ALA A 111 -5.27 13.92 -0.75
C ALA A 111 -4.50 14.65 0.37
N THR A 112 -4.62 15.98 0.44
CA THR A 112 -4.01 16.80 1.49
C THR A 112 -4.55 16.42 2.87
N TYR A 113 -5.87 16.22 2.98
CA TYR A 113 -6.49 15.79 4.22
C TYR A 113 -5.93 14.44 4.70
N ALA A 114 -5.79 13.46 3.81
CA ALA A 114 -5.20 12.17 4.16
C ALA A 114 -3.74 12.30 4.63
N ILE A 115 -2.92 13.09 3.92
CA ILE A 115 -1.52 13.37 4.29
C ILE A 115 -1.41 14.01 5.69
N MET A 116 -2.36 14.88 6.04
CA MET A 116 -2.36 15.58 7.33
C MET A 116 -2.92 14.75 8.49
N ASN A 117 -3.53 13.59 8.23
CA ASN A 117 -4.16 12.76 9.25
C ASN A 117 -3.68 11.29 9.20
N PRO A 118 -2.35 11.03 9.22
CA PRO A 118 -1.83 9.68 9.18
C PRO A 118 -2.08 8.93 10.50
N ASP A 119 -2.28 7.63 10.41
CA ASP A 119 -2.37 6.73 11.56
C ASP A 119 -1.51 5.49 11.35
N ASP A 120 -0.32 5.49 11.96
CA ASP A 120 0.68 4.43 11.81
C ASP A 120 0.24 3.09 12.41
N ARG A 121 -0.82 3.05 13.24
CA ARG A 121 -1.38 1.78 13.74
C ARG A 121 -1.84 0.89 12.59
N TYR A 122 -2.17 1.47 11.43
CA TYR A 122 -2.53 0.72 10.24
C TYR A 122 -1.36 0.00 9.57
N TRP A 123 -0.11 0.19 10.02
CA TRP A 123 0.96 -0.74 9.65
C TRP A 123 0.86 -2.09 10.38
N TYR A 124 0.12 -2.13 11.47
CA TYR A 124 -0.04 -3.27 12.36
C TYR A 124 -1.53 -3.53 12.60
N PRO A 125 -2.21 -4.29 11.72
CA PRO A 125 -3.68 -4.44 11.75
C PRO A 125 -4.27 -4.84 13.12
N TYR A 126 -3.50 -5.56 13.95
CA TYR A 126 -3.90 -5.95 15.29
C TYR A 126 -4.00 -4.78 16.29
N MET A 127 -3.41 -3.62 15.98
CA MET A 127 -3.48 -2.39 16.78
C MET A 127 -4.68 -1.51 16.40
N VAL A 128 -5.33 -1.77 15.25
CA VAL A 128 -6.50 -1.01 14.81
C VAL A 128 -7.73 -1.54 15.54
N PRO A 129 -8.45 -0.71 16.32
CA PRO A 129 -9.65 -1.16 17.01
C PRO A 129 -10.67 -1.70 16.01
N LYS A 130 -11.17 -2.92 16.23
CA LYS A 130 -12.30 -3.44 15.47
C LYS A 130 -13.52 -2.57 15.80
N GLN A 131 -14.04 -1.84 14.83
CA GLN A 131 -15.33 -1.18 14.99
C GLN A 131 -16.39 -2.27 15.19
N GLY A 132 -16.94 -2.37 16.41
CA GLY A 132 -17.97 -3.36 16.77
C GLY A 132 -17.55 -4.33 17.89
N SER A 133 -17.48 -3.82 19.12
CA SER A 133 -17.82 -4.60 20.32
C SER A 133 -18.69 -3.73 21.22
N ALA A 134 -19.75 -3.18 20.64
CA ALA A 134 -20.89 -2.72 21.42
C ALA A 134 -21.77 -3.96 21.64
N THR A 135 -21.64 -4.56 22.82
CA THR A 135 -22.69 -5.39 23.42
C THR A 135 -23.87 -4.53 23.79
#